data_AF-A0A2N2X7Q5-F1
#
_entry.id   AF-A0A2N2X7Q5-F1
#
_cell.length_a   1.000
_cell.length_b   1.000
_cell.length_c   1.000
_cell.angle_alpha   90.00
_cell.angle_beta   90.00
_cell.angle_gamma   90.00
#
_symmetry.space_group_name_H-M   'P 1'
#
loop_
_entity.id
_entity.type
_entity.pdbx_description
1 polymer ?
#
loop_
_entity_poly.entity_id
_entity_poly.type
_entity_poly.pdbx_seq_one_letter_code
_entity_poly.pdbx_strand_id
1 'polypeptide(L)'
;MAINLFWFSLNRDDGKENFGDLLSDYIIRKISNKKIIRVIHPSMRRYKYFLKHYLAVGSILEVANLNSIVWGSGLIRKNDLIKKAKFLAVRGPITRKRLLELGYKVPELYGDPAILLPQFYSNNPIKKYKIGIIPHYVDYDIIKTSLTSNKHITIIDLLTNNVEKVIEEILECNYVISSSLHGLIVPHAYGIPALWVKFSDKLGGDNIKFYDYFESVNIIYNNEINLNTKQVELDFLLKLLNDNKEIILPTKKIIRQRKIDLLESNPFK
;
A
#
# COMPACT_ATOMS: atom_id res chain seq x y z
N MET A 1 23.75 -11.82 8.08
CA MET A 1 22.77 -12.90 7.77
C MET A 1 21.78 -12.36 6.73
N ALA A 2 21.44 -13.12 5.69
CA ALA A 2 20.52 -12.66 4.64
C ALA A 2 19.05 -12.94 4.99
N ILE A 3 18.12 -12.15 4.41
CA ILE A 3 16.68 -12.26 4.66
C ILE A 3 15.99 -12.78 3.39
N ASN A 4 15.25 -13.88 3.49
CA ASN A 4 14.37 -14.35 2.41
C ASN A 4 13.07 -13.54 2.42
N LEU A 5 12.79 -12.78 1.37
CA LEU A 5 11.61 -11.93 1.28
C LEU A 5 10.80 -12.24 0.02
N PHE A 6 9.48 -12.40 0.19
CA PHE A 6 8.53 -12.45 -0.91
C PHE A 6 7.76 -11.12 -1.00
N TRP A 7 7.43 -10.76 -2.23
CA TRP A 7 6.61 -9.63 -2.70
C TRP A 7 6.06 -10.05 -4.07
N PHE A 8 4.98 -9.47 -4.58
CA PHE A 8 4.52 -9.83 -5.92
C PHE A 8 5.41 -9.18 -6.99
N SER A 9 5.46 -9.72 -8.20
CA SER A 9 6.16 -9.09 -9.33
C SER A 9 5.32 -9.33 -10.57
N LEU A 10 5.16 -8.28 -11.38
CA LEU A 10 4.32 -8.33 -12.57
C LEU A 10 5.00 -9.06 -13.73
N ASN A 11 6.33 -9.27 -13.67
CA ASN A 11 7.13 -9.84 -14.76
C ASN A 11 6.85 -9.17 -16.12
N ARG A 12 6.89 -7.83 -16.16
CA ARG A 12 6.60 -7.07 -17.38
C ARG A 12 7.80 -7.05 -18.33
N ASP A 13 7.51 -6.99 -19.63
CA ASP A 13 8.53 -6.91 -20.69
C ASP A 13 9.38 -5.62 -20.61
N ASP A 14 8.79 -4.52 -20.12
CA ASP A 14 9.49 -3.25 -19.91
C ASP A 14 10.36 -3.23 -18.64
N GLY A 15 10.38 -4.33 -17.88
CA GLY A 15 11.15 -4.50 -16.66
C GLY A 15 10.73 -3.59 -15.51
N LYS A 16 9.62 -2.85 -15.64
CA LYS A 16 9.07 -2.02 -14.55
C LYS A 16 8.25 -2.88 -13.60
N GLU A 17 8.27 -2.53 -12.33
CA GLU A 17 7.50 -3.22 -11.30
C GLU A 17 6.43 -2.31 -10.69
N ASN A 18 5.48 -2.93 -9.99
CA ASN A 18 4.52 -2.18 -9.20
C ASN A 18 5.21 -1.55 -7.99
N PHE A 19 5.09 -0.22 -7.84
CA PHE A 19 5.63 0.55 -6.73
C PHE A 19 5.30 -0.07 -5.37
N GLY A 20 4.04 -0.46 -5.17
CA GLY A 20 3.57 -1.06 -3.93
C GLY A 20 4.27 -2.37 -3.57
N ASP A 21 4.58 -3.19 -4.57
CA ASP A 21 5.30 -4.45 -4.37
C ASP A 21 6.78 -4.20 -4.06
N LEU A 22 7.40 -3.21 -4.73
CA LEU A 22 8.78 -2.79 -4.48
C LEU A 22 9.00 -2.23 -3.06
N LEU A 23 7.96 -1.65 -2.44
CA LEU A 23 8.05 -1.11 -1.07
C LEU A 23 8.46 -2.17 -0.05
N SER A 24 8.07 -3.43 -0.25
CA SER A 24 8.48 -4.53 0.63
C SER A 24 10.01 -4.64 0.66
N ASP A 25 10.65 -4.77 -0.50
CA ASP A 25 12.10 -4.87 -0.61
C ASP A 25 12.80 -3.60 -0.10
N TYR A 26 12.32 -2.43 -0.52
CA TYR A 26 12.88 -1.13 -0.13
C TYR A 26 12.91 -0.95 1.40
N ILE A 27 11.78 -1.17 2.07
CA ILE A 27 11.64 -0.99 3.51
C ILE A 27 12.45 -2.02 4.28
N ILE A 28 12.38 -3.31 3.88
CA ILE A 28 13.10 -4.35 4.62
C ILE A 28 14.61 -4.17 4.49
N ARG A 29 15.13 -3.75 3.33
CA ARG A 29 16.56 -3.40 3.19
C ARG A 29 16.97 -2.29 4.16
N LYS A 30 16.21 -1.19 4.19
CA LYS A 30 16.54 -0.01 5.01
C LYS A 30 16.43 -0.31 6.51
N ILE A 31 15.37 -0.99 6.95
CA ILE A 31 15.15 -1.26 8.39
C ILE A 31 16.08 -2.34 8.95
N SER A 32 16.50 -3.30 8.12
CA SER A 32 17.30 -4.44 8.59
C SER A 32 18.81 -4.26 8.39
N ASN A 33 19.20 -3.37 7.47
CA ASN A 33 20.57 -3.25 6.95
C ASN A 33 21.18 -4.60 6.51
N LYS A 34 20.35 -5.53 6.03
CA LYS A 34 20.74 -6.89 5.63
C LYS A 34 20.48 -7.11 4.14
N LYS A 35 21.24 -8.03 3.56
CA LYS A 35 21.03 -8.49 2.18
C LYS A 35 19.68 -9.21 2.06
N ILE A 36 18.87 -8.82 1.09
CA ILE A 36 17.63 -9.51 0.74
C ILE A 36 17.89 -10.57 -0.34
N ILE A 37 17.35 -11.76 -0.12
CA ILE A 37 17.24 -12.85 -1.08
C ILE A 37 15.78 -12.92 -1.51
N ARG A 38 15.56 -12.71 -2.81
CA ARG A 38 14.24 -12.80 -3.42
C ARG A 38 13.70 -14.22 -3.32
N VAL A 39 12.53 -14.37 -2.70
CA VAL A 39 11.69 -15.57 -2.82
C VAL A 39 10.88 -15.42 -4.10
N ILE A 40 11.05 -16.35 -5.04
CA ILE A 40 10.27 -16.34 -6.30
C ILE A 40 8.81 -16.68 -6.01
N HIS A 41 8.56 -17.76 -5.26
CA HIS A 41 7.22 -18.08 -4.78
C HIS A 41 7.26 -18.95 -3.51
N PRO A 42 6.43 -18.68 -2.49
CA PRO A 42 6.41 -19.46 -1.25
C PRO A 42 6.10 -20.95 -1.43
N SER A 43 5.39 -21.33 -2.51
CA SER A 43 5.05 -22.74 -2.79
C SER A 43 6.21 -23.60 -3.26
N MET A 44 7.34 -23.00 -3.68
CA MET A 44 8.51 -23.77 -4.11
C MET A 44 9.04 -24.63 -2.96
N ARG A 45 9.46 -25.87 -3.27
CA ARG A 45 9.89 -26.89 -2.28
C ARG A 45 10.79 -26.34 -1.16
N ARG A 46 11.81 -25.54 -1.52
CA ARG A 46 12.74 -24.92 -0.56
C ARG A 46 12.05 -24.03 0.48
N TYR A 47 11.12 -23.17 0.07
CA TYR A 47 10.41 -22.24 0.96
C TYR A 47 9.19 -22.87 1.62
N LYS A 48 8.59 -23.85 0.94
CA LYS A 48 7.46 -24.61 1.48
C LYS A 48 7.87 -25.47 2.67
N TYR A 49 9.06 -26.10 2.63
CA TYR A 49 9.46 -27.09 3.63
C TYR A 49 10.67 -26.72 4.49
N PHE A 50 11.58 -25.86 4.03
CA PHE A 50 12.89 -25.72 4.68
C PHE A 50 13.24 -24.28 5.09
N LEU A 51 12.86 -23.28 4.32
CA LEU A 51 13.32 -21.90 4.50
C LEU A 51 12.21 -20.96 4.94
N LYS A 52 12.42 -20.34 6.10
CA LYS A 52 11.62 -19.21 6.55
C LYS A 52 11.77 -18.03 5.60
N HIS A 53 10.66 -17.33 5.38
CA HIS A 53 10.61 -16.15 4.52
C HIS A 53 9.55 -15.17 5.01
N TYR A 54 9.72 -13.91 4.64
CA TYR A 54 8.89 -12.81 5.10
C TYR A 54 7.88 -12.36 4.05
N LEU A 55 6.71 -11.95 4.54
CA LEU A 55 5.66 -11.23 3.80
C LEU A 55 5.43 -9.92 4.55
N ALA A 56 5.75 -8.78 3.93
CA ALA A 56 5.75 -7.49 4.61
C ALA A 56 4.68 -6.54 4.04
N VAL A 57 4.89 -6.01 2.84
CA VAL A 57 3.94 -5.08 2.20
C VAL A 57 3.06 -5.79 1.19
N GLY A 58 1.80 -5.35 1.04
CA GLY A 58 0.90 -5.80 -0.02
C GLY A 58 -0.23 -6.75 0.40
N SER A 59 -1.10 -7.05 -0.56
CA SER A 59 -2.28 -7.92 -0.38
C SER A 59 -1.98 -9.35 -0.80
N ILE A 60 -0.98 -9.97 -0.14
CA ILE A 60 -0.33 -11.20 -0.61
C ILE A 60 -0.46 -12.37 0.38
N LEU A 61 -1.38 -12.30 1.33
CA LEU A 61 -1.50 -13.36 2.35
C LEU A 61 -1.91 -14.72 1.77
N GLU A 62 -2.56 -14.76 0.61
CA GLU A 62 -3.00 -16.02 -0.02
C GLU A 62 -1.84 -16.98 -0.30
N VAL A 63 -0.63 -16.46 -0.53
CA VAL A 63 0.56 -17.29 -0.81
C VAL A 63 1.28 -17.77 0.45
N ALA A 64 0.84 -17.35 1.64
CA ALA A 64 1.48 -17.72 2.89
C ALA A 64 1.48 -19.25 3.12
N ASN A 65 2.43 -19.71 3.94
CA ASN A 65 2.52 -21.10 4.40
C ASN A 65 3.18 -21.17 5.79
N LEU A 66 3.39 -22.40 6.29
CA LEU A 66 3.93 -22.65 7.64
C LEU A 66 5.31 -22.02 7.90
N ASN A 67 6.09 -21.77 6.85
CA ASN A 67 7.40 -21.12 6.93
C ASN A 67 7.34 -19.61 6.66
N SER A 68 6.17 -19.05 6.36
CA SER A 68 5.98 -17.61 6.20
C SER A 68 5.92 -16.91 7.56
N ILE A 69 6.57 -15.74 7.63
CA ILE A 69 6.46 -14.78 8.73
C ILE A 69 5.84 -13.50 8.16
N VAL A 70 4.65 -13.16 8.65
CA VAL A 70 3.87 -12.01 8.18
C VAL A 70 4.11 -10.81 9.11
N TRP A 71 4.48 -9.68 8.51
CA TRP A 71 4.65 -8.40 9.17
C TRP A 71 4.01 -7.29 8.34
N GLY A 72 2.69 -7.16 8.44
CA GLY A 72 1.91 -6.05 7.90
C GLY A 72 1.17 -6.32 6.59
N SER A 73 1.35 -7.48 5.95
CA SER A 73 0.59 -7.83 4.75
C SER A 73 -0.89 -8.07 5.07
N GLY A 74 -1.74 -7.94 4.05
CA GLY A 74 -3.19 -8.07 4.18
C GLY A 74 -3.84 -9.01 3.16
N LEU A 75 -5.14 -9.20 3.30
CA LEU A 75 -5.96 -9.97 2.36
C LEU A 75 -6.16 -9.25 1.03
N ILE A 76 -6.37 -10.01 -0.04
CA ILE A 76 -6.85 -9.51 -1.33
C ILE A 76 -8.36 -9.67 -1.47
N ARG A 77 -8.95 -10.75 -0.92
CA ARG A 77 -10.39 -10.94 -0.77
C ARG A 77 -10.77 -11.31 0.66
N LYS A 78 -11.94 -10.88 1.10
CA LYS A 78 -12.45 -11.05 2.46
C LYS A 78 -12.47 -12.52 2.92
N ASN A 79 -12.80 -13.43 2.00
CA ASN A 79 -13.00 -14.84 2.29
C ASN A 79 -11.83 -15.74 1.89
N ASP A 80 -10.66 -15.19 1.55
CA ASP A 80 -9.51 -16.00 1.16
C ASP A 80 -9.17 -17.04 2.24
N LEU A 81 -8.83 -18.25 1.78
CA LEU A 81 -8.33 -19.33 2.64
C LEU A 81 -6.82 -19.16 2.82
N ILE A 82 -6.43 -18.68 3.99
CA ILE A 82 -5.03 -18.43 4.31
C ILE A 82 -4.46 -19.67 5.00
N LYS A 83 -3.30 -20.16 4.56
CA LYS A 83 -2.60 -21.23 5.29
C LYS A 83 -1.98 -20.68 6.57
N LYS A 84 -1.85 -21.54 7.57
CA LYS A 84 -1.19 -21.22 8.83
C LYS A 84 0.22 -20.67 8.58
N ALA A 85 0.54 -19.55 9.22
CA ALA A 85 1.84 -18.88 9.19
C ALA A 85 2.12 -18.26 10.57
N LYS A 86 3.30 -17.65 10.74
CA LYS A 86 3.58 -16.80 11.91
C LYS A 86 3.12 -15.38 11.62
N PHE A 87 2.17 -14.84 12.37
CA PHE A 87 1.67 -13.48 12.21
C PHE A 87 2.22 -12.58 13.33
N LEU A 88 2.99 -11.56 12.96
CA LEU A 88 3.59 -10.58 13.89
C LEU A 88 2.79 -9.28 13.95
N ALA A 89 2.32 -8.85 12.79
CA ALA A 89 1.37 -7.77 12.59
C ALA A 89 0.69 -8.02 11.23
N VAL A 90 -0.50 -7.47 11.04
CA VAL A 90 -1.24 -7.52 9.76
C VAL A 90 -1.71 -6.13 9.38
N ARG A 91 -2.09 -5.90 8.12
CA ARG A 91 -2.43 -4.55 7.65
C ARG A 91 -3.52 -3.88 8.50
N GLY A 92 -4.57 -4.63 8.88
CA GLY A 92 -5.69 -4.08 9.62
C GLY A 92 -6.64 -5.09 10.27
N PRO A 93 -7.72 -4.59 10.88
CA PRO A 93 -8.66 -5.38 11.68
C PRO A 93 -9.41 -6.44 10.89
N ILE A 94 -9.78 -6.18 9.63
CA ILE A 94 -10.51 -7.13 8.79
C ILE A 94 -9.63 -8.34 8.49
N THR A 95 -8.37 -8.10 8.10
CA THR A 95 -7.39 -9.17 7.90
C THR A 95 -7.24 -9.99 9.18
N ARG A 96 -7.08 -9.33 10.34
CA ARG A 96 -6.95 -10.04 11.63
C ARG A 96 -8.17 -10.89 11.94
N LYS A 97 -9.38 -10.34 11.78
CA LYS A 97 -10.64 -11.03 12.02
C LYS A 97 -10.71 -12.33 11.22
N ARG A 98 -10.43 -12.27 9.92
CA ARG A 98 -10.41 -13.46 9.05
C ARG A 98 -9.43 -14.53 9.53
N LEU A 99 -8.24 -14.13 9.95
CA LEU A 99 -7.22 -15.07 10.45
C LEU A 99 -7.62 -15.70 11.79
N LEU A 100 -8.33 -14.97 12.66
CA LEU A 100 -8.91 -15.50 13.89
C LEU A 100 -10.03 -16.52 13.61
N GLU A 101 -10.90 -16.24 12.62
CA GLU A 101 -11.95 -17.18 12.16
C GLU A 101 -11.35 -18.49 11.62
N LEU A 102 -10.15 -18.44 11.03
CA LEU A 102 -9.39 -19.62 10.58
C LEU A 102 -8.66 -20.34 11.73
N GLY A 103 -8.82 -19.89 12.98
CA GLY A 103 -8.22 -20.51 14.16
C GLY A 103 -6.75 -20.16 14.41
N TYR A 104 -6.24 -19.09 13.80
CA TYR A 104 -4.85 -18.66 13.99
C TYR A 104 -4.69 -17.67 15.15
N LYS A 105 -3.52 -17.69 15.77
CA LYS A 105 -3.14 -16.67 16.76
C LYS A 105 -2.58 -15.45 16.03
N VAL A 106 -3.24 -14.31 16.19
CA VAL A 106 -2.83 -13.04 15.55
C VAL A 106 -2.88 -11.92 16.58
N PRO A 107 -1.75 -11.25 16.87
CA PRO A 107 -1.72 -10.15 17.82
C PRO A 107 -2.55 -8.97 17.30
N GLU A 108 -3.01 -8.11 18.20
CA GLU A 108 -3.71 -6.88 17.86
C GLU A 108 -2.75 -5.76 17.47
N LEU A 109 -1.85 -6.06 16.53
CA LEU A 109 -0.85 -5.13 16.02
C LEU A 109 -1.10 -4.92 14.53
N TYR A 110 -1.30 -3.66 14.15
CA TYR A 110 -1.74 -3.30 12.82
C TYR A 110 -0.77 -2.36 12.10
N GLY A 111 -0.82 -2.41 10.77
CA GLY A 111 -0.19 -1.42 9.91
C GLY A 111 0.40 -2.05 8.66
N ASP A 112 0.36 -1.30 7.57
CA ASP A 112 1.21 -1.58 6.41
C ASP A 112 2.60 -0.98 6.66
N PRO A 113 3.71 -1.71 6.45
CA PRO A 113 5.06 -1.20 6.68
C PRO A 113 5.38 0.09 5.90
N ALA A 114 4.69 0.38 4.80
CA ALA A 114 4.82 1.63 4.06
C ALA A 114 4.53 2.88 4.91
N ILE A 115 3.81 2.76 6.03
CA ILE A 115 3.65 3.85 7.01
C ILE A 115 5.00 4.30 7.61
N LEU A 116 6.01 3.43 7.61
CA LEU A 116 7.36 3.73 8.12
C LEU A 116 8.24 4.49 7.13
N LEU A 117 7.81 4.69 5.88
CA LEU A 117 8.61 5.36 4.84
C LEU A 117 9.26 6.70 5.25
N PRO A 118 8.59 7.59 6.03
CA PRO A 118 9.22 8.83 6.48
C PRO A 118 10.50 8.64 7.34
N GLN A 119 10.77 7.42 7.84
CA GLN A 119 12.03 7.11 8.53
C GLN A 119 13.19 6.80 7.58
N PHE A 120 12.89 6.48 6.32
CA PHE A 120 13.85 6.01 5.32
C PHE A 120 14.04 6.98 4.15
N TYR A 121 13.05 7.87 3.93
CA TYR A 121 13.09 8.93 2.93
C TYR A 121 12.53 10.21 3.55
N SER A 122 13.40 11.19 3.79
CA SER A 122 13.07 12.42 4.54
C SER A 122 13.16 13.69 3.69
N ASN A 123 13.31 13.56 2.37
CA ASN A 123 13.32 14.73 1.50
C ASN A 123 11.96 15.43 1.56
N ASN A 124 12.00 16.76 1.63
CA ASN A 124 10.81 17.61 1.63
C ASN A 124 10.85 18.50 0.38
N PRO A 125 10.45 17.97 -0.80
CA PRO A 125 10.44 18.75 -2.02
C PRO A 125 9.44 19.92 -1.93
N ILE A 126 9.71 20.97 -2.70
CA ILE A 126 8.80 22.10 -2.84
C ILE A 126 7.51 21.59 -3.50
N LYS A 127 6.34 22.01 -2.97
CA LYS A 127 5.05 21.67 -3.57
C LYS A 127 4.94 22.29 -4.96
N LYS A 128 4.78 21.45 -5.99
CA LYS A 128 4.63 21.85 -7.39
C LYS A 128 3.18 21.73 -7.87
N TYR A 129 2.45 20.75 -7.35
CA TYR A 129 1.11 20.40 -7.82
C TYR A 129 0.07 20.55 -6.71
N LYS A 130 -1.12 21.01 -7.07
CA LYS A 130 -2.27 21.03 -6.16
C LYS A 130 -2.77 19.62 -5.92
N ILE A 131 -2.87 18.81 -6.98
CA ILE A 131 -3.39 17.45 -6.90
C ILE A 131 -2.47 16.48 -7.64
N GLY A 132 -2.08 15.40 -6.98
CA GLY A 132 -1.50 14.22 -7.62
C GLY A 132 -2.57 13.17 -7.84
N ILE A 133 -2.76 12.72 -9.07
CA ILE A 133 -3.68 11.64 -9.42
C ILE A 133 -2.86 10.36 -9.62
N ILE A 134 -3.17 9.34 -8.85
CA ILE A 134 -2.47 8.06 -8.86
C ILE A 134 -3.45 6.96 -9.30
N PRO A 135 -3.63 6.75 -10.60
CA PRO A 135 -4.46 5.67 -11.09
C PRO A 135 -3.77 4.33 -10.83
N HIS A 136 -4.56 3.28 -10.71
CA HIS A 136 -4.05 1.93 -10.87
C HIS A 136 -3.48 1.78 -12.28
N TYR A 137 -2.44 0.95 -12.45
CA TYR A 137 -1.73 0.86 -13.73
C TYR A 137 -2.63 0.46 -14.91
N VAL A 138 -3.74 -0.24 -14.66
CA VAL A 138 -4.74 -0.62 -15.67
C VAL A 138 -5.57 0.55 -16.22
N ASP A 139 -5.64 1.65 -15.47
CA ASP A 139 -6.37 2.87 -15.81
C ASP A 139 -5.44 4.01 -16.24
N TYR A 140 -4.11 3.83 -16.10
CA TYR A 140 -3.13 4.91 -16.25
C TYR A 140 -3.22 5.61 -17.61
N ASP A 141 -3.22 4.86 -18.72
CA ASP A 141 -3.21 5.47 -20.06
C ASP A 141 -4.49 6.26 -20.38
N ILE A 142 -5.64 5.75 -19.91
CA ILE A 142 -6.96 6.39 -20.12
C ILE A 142 -7.00 7.70 -19.32
N ILE A 143 -6.54 7.66 -18.07
CA ILE A 143 -6.49 8.83 -17.20
C ILE A 143 -5.49 9.85 -17.71
N LYS A 144 -4.30 9.40 -18.12
CA LYS A 144 -3.26 10.25 -18.70
C LYS A 144 -3.76 11.03 -19.89
N THR A 145 -4.41 10.36 -20.83
CA THR A 145 -4.94 10.98 -22.05
C THR A 145 -6.01 12.02 -21.71
N SER A 146 -6.87 11.72 -20.73
CA SER A 146 -8.01 12.59 -20.36
C SER A 146 -7.62 13.86 -19.60
N LEU A 147 -6.41 13.92 -19.03
CA LEU A 147 -5.96 14.96 -18.10
C LEU A 147 -4.87 15.89 -18.66
N THR A 148 -4.61 15.82 -19.96
CA THR A 148 -3.40 16.32 -20.64
C THR A 148 -3.14 17.84 -20.60
N SER A 149 -3.87 18.66 -19.83
CA SER A 149 -3.79 20.13 -19.98
C SER A 149 -3.77 20.97 -18.70
N ASN A 150 -3.77 20.39 -17.48
CA ASN A 150 -3.78 21.20 -16.25
C ASN A 150 -2.43 21.23 -15.51
N LYS A 151 -1.76 22.40 -15.51
CA LYS A 151 -0.46 22.61 -14.84
C LYS A 151 -0.47 22.40 -13.31
N HIS A 152 -1.64 22.38 -12.67
CA HIS A 152 -1.78 22.18 -11.23
C HIS A 152 -2.04 20.73 -10.84
N ILE A 153 -2.23 19.85 -11.83
CA ILE A 153 -2.49 18.42 -11.63
C ILE A 153 -1.31 17.65 -12.22
N THR A 154 -0.81 16.66 -11.49
CA THR A 154 0.14 15.67 -12.01
C THR A 154 -0.44 14.27 -11.95
N ILE A 155 0.01 13.39 -12.85
CA ILE A 155 -0.39 11.99 -12.88
C ILE A 155 0.84 11.16 -12.59
N ILE A 156 0.78 10.41 -11.50
CA ILE A 156 1.92 9.67 -10.96
C ILE A 156 1.77 8.22 -11.38
N ASP A 157 2.78 7.71 -12.09
CA ASP A 157 2.84 6.31 -12.54
C ASP A 157 3.42 5.43 -11.42
N LEU A 158 2.68 4.39 -11.03
CA LEU A 158 3.16 3.41 -10.06
C LEU A 158 3.94 2.27 -10.70
N LEU A 159 4.07 2.21 -12.03
CA LEU A 159 5.02 1.32 -12.68
C LEU A 159 6.40 1.98 -12.72
N THR A 160 7.30 1.49 -11.88
CA THR A 160 8.60 2.13 -11.65
C THR A 160 9.68 1.12 -11.27
N ASN A 161 10.93 1.51 -11.47
CA ASN A 161 12.10 0.88 -10.85
C ASN A 161 12.81 1.83 -9.87
N ASN A 162 12.26 3.03 -9.68
CA ASN A 162 12.77 4.05 -8.77
C ASN A 162 11.69 4.40 -7.74
N VAL A 163 11.76 3.75 -6.59
CA VAL A 163 10.84 3.94 -5.46
C VAL A 163 10.90 5.38 -4.93
N GLU A 164 12.10 5.92 -4.77
CA GLU A 164 12.31 7.24 -4.18
C GLU A 164 11.76 8.36 -5.07
N LYS A 165 11.87 8.23 -6.41
CA LYS A 165 11.27 9.18 -7.35
C LYS A 165 9.74 9.24 -7.23
N VAL A 166 9.07 8.08 -7.11
CA VAL A 166 7.60 8.05 -6.94
C VAL A 166 7.19 8.66 -5.60
N ILE A 167 7.97 8.41 -4.54
CA ILE A 167 7.75 9.08 -3.25
C ILE A 167 7.89 10.59 -3.43
N GLU A 168 8.94 11.07 -4.09
CA GLU A 168 9.16 12.50 -4.37
C GLU A 168 7.99 13.14 -5.11
N GLU A 169 7.51 12.52 -6.20
CA GLU A 169 6.34 12.99 -6.97
C GLU A 169 5.07 13.10 -6.10
N ILE A 170 4.85 12.15 -5.19
CA ILE A 170 3.76 12.22 -4.20
C ILE A 170 3.96 13.41 -3.26
N LEU A 171 5.20 13.62 -2.77
CA LEU A 171 5.52 14.70 -1.85
C LEU A 171 5.46 16.09 -2.49
N GLU A 172 5.53 16.21 -3.81
CA GLU A 172 5.34 17.47 -4.54
C GLU A 172 3.86 17.91 -4.61
N CYS A 173 2.93 17.07 -4.15
CA CYS A 173 1.48 17.32 -4.23
C CYS A 173 0.88 17.84 -2.90
N ASN A 174 -0.09 18.75 -2.96
CA ASN A 174 -0.87 19.17 -1.78
C ASN A 174 -1.93 18.14 -1.37
N TYR A 175 -2.57 17.51 -2.35
CA TYR A 175 -3.57 16.46 -2.18
C TYR A 175 -3.27 15.30 -3.13
N VAL A 176 -3.75 14.11 -2.77
CA VAL A 176 -3.70 12.93 -3.64
C VAL A 176 -5.10 12.40 -3.90
N ILE A 177 -5.37 11.96 -5.12
CA ILE A 177 -6.56 11.19 -5.48
C ILE A 177 -6.04 9.88 -6.10
N SER A 178 -6.45 8.73 -5.56
CA SER A 178 -5.88 7.45 -6.00
C SER A 178 -6.89 6.34 -6.12
N SER A 179 -6.70 5.47 -7.12
CA SER A 179 -7.33 4.15 -7.22
C SER A 179 -6.38 3.00 -6.84
N SER A 180 -5.23 3.31 -6.24
CA SER A 180 -4.22 2.36 -5.76
C SER A 180 -4.05 2.47 -4.25
N LEU A 181 -3.94 1.33 -3.56
CA LEU A 181 -3.82 1.32 -2.10
C LEU A 181 -2.57 2.06 -1.61
N HIS A 182 -1.41 1.84 -2.24
CA HIS A 182 -0.18 2.53 -1.84
C HIS A 182 -0.17 4.00 -2.26
N GLY A 183 -1.03 4.40 -3.21
CA GLY A 183 -1.34 5.81 -3.46
C GLY A 183 -2.16 6.48 -2.36
N LEU A 184 -2.60 5.73 -1.33
CA LEU A 184 -3.25 6.25 -0.12
C LEU A 184 -2.33 6.12 1.10
N ILE A 185 -1.73 4.94 1.29
CA ILE A 185 -0.87 4.66 2.46
C ILE A 185 0.32 5.60 2.52
N VAL A 186 1.01 5.79 1.38
CA VAL A 186 2.22 6.64 1.32
C VAL A 186 1.91 8.10 1.64
N PRO A 187 0.98 8.81 0.95
CA PRO A 187 0.67 10.19 1.32
C PRO A 187 0.20 10.33 2.78
N HIS A 188 -0.63 9.42 3.29
CA HIS A 188 -1.03 9.43 4.71
C HIS A 188 0.17 9.30 5.66
N ALA A 189 1.19 8.50 5.33
CA ALA A 189 2.40 8.36 6.14
C ALA A 189 3.16 9.69 6.30
N TYR A 190 3.11 10.54 5.27
CA TYR A 190 3.69 11.88 5.22
C TYR A 190 2.72 13.00 5.61
N GLY A 191 1.48 12.69 5.98
CA GLY A 191 0.48 13.68 6.39
C GLY A 191 -0.14 14.47 5.23
N ILE A 192 -0.10 13.92 4.01
CA ILE A 192 -0.75 14.48 2.82
C ILE A 192 -2.16 13.86 2.71
N PRO A 193 -3.22 14.66 2.57
CA PRO A 193 -4.56 14.12 2.41
C PRO A 193 -4.70 13.34 1.08
N ALA A 194 -5.27 12.15 1.14
CA ALA A 194 -5.48 11.26 0.00
C ALA A 194 -6.91 10.71 -0.05
N LEU A 195 -7.59 10.91 -1.18
CA LEU A 195 -8.93 10.38 -1.43
C LEU A 195 -8.85 9.11 -2.28
N TRP A 196 -9.46 8.04 -1.81
CA TRP A 196 -9.70 6.86 -2.63
C TRP A 196 -10.83 7.11 -3.61
N VAL A 197 -10.63 6.75 -4.87
CA VAL A 197 -11.65 6.77 -5.92
C VAL A 197 -11.52 5.53 -6.80
N LYS A 198 -12.56 5.25 -7.58
CA LYS A 198 -12.55 4.25 -8.66
C LYS A 198 -12.69 4.96 -10.00
N PHE A 199 -11.78 4.67 -10.93
CA PHE A 199 -11.86 5.16 -12.32
C PHE A 199 -12.54 4.15 -13.24
N SER A 200 -12.52 2.87 -12.88
CA SER A 200 -13.19 1.79 -13.59
C SER A 200 -13.48 0.61 -12.65
N ASP A 201 -14.30 -0.34 -13.10
CA ASP A 201 -14.53 -1.62 -12.42
C ASP A 201 -13.57 -2.73 -12.87
N LYS A 202 -12.44 -2.38 -13.52
CA LYS A 202 -11.45 -3.35 -14.02
C LYS A 202 -10.57 -3.93 -12.91
N LEU A 203 -10.59 -3.33 -11.72
CA LEU A 203 -9.81 -3.75 -10.56
C LEU A 203 -10.38 -5.07 -10.01
N GLY A 204 -9.58 -6.13 -10.02
CA GLY A 204 -9.93 -7.39 -9.37
C GLY A 204 -9.90 -7.30 -7.84
N GLY A 205 -10.70 -8.14 -7.19
CA GLY A 205 -10.87 -8.18 -5.73
C GLY A 205 -12.22 -7.60 -5.29
N ASP A 206 -12.46 -7.58 -3.99
CA ASP A 206 -13.69 -7.07 -3.35
C ASP A 206 -13.43 -5.76 -2.58
N ASN A 207 -12.38 -5.03 -2.98
CA ASN A 207 -11.90 -3.80 -2.34
C ASN A 207 -11.51 -3.93 -0.86
N ILE A 208 -11.48 -5.14 -0.28
CA ILE A 208 -11.20 -5.33 1.15
C ILE A 208 -9.88 -4.73 1.58
N LYS A 209 -8.90 -4.66 0.66
CA LYS A 209 -7.60 -4.07 0.93
C LYS A 209 -7.65 -2.59 1.33
N PHE A 210 -8.61 -1.85 0.80
CA PHE A 210 -8.83 -0.44 1.12
C PHE A 210 -9.53 -0.31 2.47
N TYR A 211 -10.65 -1.00 2.66
CA TYR A 211 -11.40 -0.99 3.92
C TYR A 211 -10.54 -1.45 5.11
N ASP A 212 -9.78 -2.52 4.92
CA ASP A 212 -8.87 -3.05 5.95
C ASP A 212 -7.79 -2.04 6.35
N TYR A 213 -7.27 -1.26 5.39
CA TYR A 213 -6.36 -0.16 5.69
C TYR A 213 -7.08 1.00 6.39
N PHE A 214 -8.25 1.44 5.89
CA PHE A 214 -8.99 2.55 6.48
C PHE A 214 -9.40 2.27 7.92
N GLU A 215 -9.91 1.07 8.21
CA GLU A 215 -10.20 0.64 9.59
C GLU A 215 -8.94 0.65 10.46
N SER A 216 -7.77 0.28 9.92
CA SER A 216 -6.51 0.33 10.68
C SER A 216 -6.05 1.75 11.00
N VAL A 217 -6.56 2.76 10.29
CA VAL A 217 -6.29 4.18 10.57
C VAL A 217 -7.53 4.95 11.02
N ASN A 218 -8.55 4.26 11.53
CA ASN A 218 -9.81 4.82 12.04
C ASN A 218 -10.56 5.72 11.05
N ILE A 219 -10.48 5.41 9.75
CA ILE A 219 -11.29 6.05 8.72
C ILE A 219 -12.48 5.14 8.42
N ILE A 220 -13.69 5.70 8.47
CA ILE A 220 -14.92 5.03 8.08
C ILE A 220 -15.25 5.46 6.65
N TYR A 221 -14.97 4.60 5.69
CA TYR A 221 -15.20 4.86 4.27
C TYR A 221 -16.48 4.14 3.82
N ASN A 222 -17.61 4.84 3.80
CA ASN A 222 -18.93 4.20 3.59
C ASN A 222 -19.37 4.09 2.13
N ASN A 223 -18.95 5.02 1.27
CA ASN A 223 -19.48 5.13 -0.08
C ASN A 223 -18.33 5.21 -1.09
N GLU A 224 -18.21 4.20 -1.95
CA GLU A 224 -17.23 4.21 -3.04
C GLU A 224 -17.50 5.37 -4.01
N ILE A 225 -16.48 6.17 -4.28
CA ILE A 225 -16.58 7.31 -5.19
C ILE A 225 -16.08 6.87 -6.56
N ASN A 226 -16.99 6.83 -7.54
CA ASN A 226 -16.64 6.62 -8.94
C ASN A 226 -16.36 7.97 -9.60
N LEU A 227 -15.15 8.13 -10.13
CA LEU A 227 -14.72 9.34 -10.79
C LEU A 227 -14.63 9.11 -12.29
N ASN A 228 -15.50 9.76 -13.06
CA ASN A 228 -15.50 9.66 -14.52
C ASN A 228 -14.28 10.43 -15.08
N THR A 229 -13.64 9.89 -16.12
CA THR A 229 -12.50 10.52 -16.79
C THR A 229 -12.83 11.84 -17.48
N LYS A 230 -14.11 12.18 -17.64
CA LYS A 230 -14.60 13.50 -18.09
C LYS A 230 -14.79 14.51 -16.95
N GLN A 231 -14.70 14.11 -15.68
CA GLN A 231 -14.96 14.93 -14.49
C GLN A 231 -13.66 15.22 -13.70
N VAL A 232 -12.60 15.59 -14.41
CA VAL A 232 -11.25 15.75 -13.84
C VAL A 232 -10.73 17.20 -13.92
N GLU A 233 -11.67 18.16 -13.95
CA GLU A 233 -11.35 19.57 -13.80
C GLU A 233 -10.93 19.91 -12.36
N LEU A 234 -9.96 20.83 -12.21
CA LEU A 234 -9.36 21.15 -10.91
C LEU A 234 -10.39 21.57 -9.86
N ASP A 235 -11.32 22.45 -10.21
CA ASP A 235 -12.31 22.98 -9.26
C ASP A 235 -13.27 21.90 -8.77
N PHE A 236 -13.66 20.99 -9.66
CA PHE A 236 -14.46 19.82 -9.30
C PHE A 236 -13.70 18.90 -8.33
N LEU A 237 -12.44 18.59 -8.62
CA LEU A 237 -11.62 17.73 -7.76
C LEU A 237 -11.34 18.36 -6.40
N LEU A 238 -11.12 19.67 -6.34
CA LEU A 238 -10.97 20.41 -5.08
C LEU A 238 -12.26 20.40 -4.26
N LYS A 239 -13.41 20.59 -4.92
CA LYS A 239 -14.71 20.46 -4.26
C LYS A 239 -14.91 19.04 -3.71
N LEU A 240 -14.62 18.02 -4.51
CA LEU A 240 -14.71 16.62 -4.09
C LEU A 240 -13.85 16.31 -2.87
N LEU A 241 -12.61 16.82 -2.84
CA LEU A 241 -11.71 16.69 -1.69
C LEU A 241 -12.27 17.39 -0.45
N ASN A 242 -12.81 18.60 -0.61
CA ASN A 242 -13.40 19.36 0.49
C ASN A 242 -14.65 18.67 1.07
N ASP A 243 -15.53 18.16 0.20
CA ASP A 243 -16.75 17.44 0.60
C ASP A 243 -16.43 16.15 1.38
N ASN A 244 -15.22 15.60 1.21
CA ASN A 244 -14.73 14.38 1.86
C ASN A 244 -13.60 14.64 2.88
N LYS A 245 -13.43 15.88 3.36
CA LYS A 245 -12.28 16.28 4.20
C LYS A 245 -12.06 15.43 5.47
N GLU A 246 -13.14 14.84 6.01
CA GLU A 246 -13.11 14.03 7.24
C GLU A 246 -12.51 12.63 7.02
N ILE A 247 -12.43 12.15 5.77
CA ILE A 247 -11.98 10.78 5.45
C ILE A 247 -10.69 10.72 4.62
N ILE A 248 -10.12 11.88 4.25
CA ILE A 248 -8.92 11.95 3.39
C ILE A 248 -7.61 12.05 4.17
N LEU A 249 -7.62 12.27 5.48
CA LEU A 249 -6.39 12.36 6.26
C LEU A 249 -6.58 11.71 7.64
N PRO A 250 -5.89 10.60 7.92
CA PRO A 250 -5.93 10.00 9.25
C PRO A 250 -5.25 10.89 10.29
N THR A 251 -5.68 10.78 11.54
CA THR A 251 -5.10 11.58 12.63
C THR A 251 -3.61 11.27 12.82
N LYS A 252 -2.81 12.28 13.20
CA LYS A 252 -1.39 12.06 13.52
C LYS A 252 -1.20 11.03 14.64
N LYS A 253 -2.15 10.97 15.59
CA LYS A 253 -2.15 10.01 16.70
C LYS A 253 -2.24 8.57 16.19
N ILE A 254 -3.19 8.25 15.30
CA ILE A 254 -3.37 6.88 14.83
C ILE A 254 -2.21 6.44 13.93
N ILE A 255 -1.68 7.33 13.08
CA ILE A 255 -0.48 7.05 12.28
C ILE A 255 0.72 6.77 13.19
N ARG A 256 0.90 7.54 14.27
CA ARG A 256 1.96 7.27 15.26
C ARG A 256 1.76 5.92 15.94
N GLN A 257 0.53 5.55 16.30
CA GLN A 257 0.26 4.24 16.89
C GLN A 257 0.62 3.10 15.93
N ARG A 258 0.21 3.17 14.65
CA ARG A 258 0.59 2.16 13.65
C ARG A 258 2.10 2.04 13.46
N LYS A 259 2.84 3.15 13.55
CA LYS A 259 4.33 3.12 13.57
C LYS A 259 4.86 2.36 14.78
N ILE A 260 4.30 2.58 15.97
CA ILE A 260 4.70 1.88 17.20
C ILE A 260 4.39 0.38 17.07
N ASP A 261 3.17 0.00 16.70
CA ASP A 261 2.75 -1.40 16.55
C ASP A 261 3.69 -2.18 15.61
N LEU A 262 4.07 -1.56 14.49
CA LEU A 262 5.01 -2.14 13.53
C LEU A 262 6.43 -2.26 14.10
N LEU A 263 6.92 -1.23 14.78
CA LEU A 263 8.28 -1.22 15.35
C LEU A 263 8.42 -2.17 16.55
N GLU A 264 7.37 -2.38 17.33
CA GLU A 264 7.32 -3.36 18.42
C GLU A 264 7.36 -4.79 17.88
N SER A 265 6.62 -5.05 16.80
CA SER A 265 6.55 -6.37 16.15
C SER A 265 7.66 -6.64 15.11
N ASN A 266 8.56 -5.68 14.90
CA ASN A 266 9.59 -5.73 13.86
C ASN A 266 10.51 -6.97 14.01
N PRO A 267 10.51 -7.92 13.06
CA PRO A 267 11.32 -9.14 13.15
C PRO A 267 12.80 -8.96 12.74
N PHE A 268 13.21 -7.76 12.33
CA PHE A 268 14.51 -7.52 11.70
C PHE A 268 15.57 -6.90 12.61
N LYS A 269 15.20 -6.60 13.86
CA LYS A 269 16.13 -6.15 14.91
C LYS A 269 17.27 -7.15 15.12
#